data_AF-A0A484F705-F1
#
_entry.id   AF-A0A484F705-F1
#
_cell.length_a   1.000
_cell.length_b   1.000
_cell.length_c   1.000
_cell.angle_alpha   90.00
_cell.angle_beta   90.00
_cell.angle_gamma   90.00
#
_symmetry.space_group_name_H-M   'P 1'
#
loop_
_entity.id
_entity.type
_entity.pdbx_description
1 polymer ?
#
loop_
_entity_poly.entity_id
_entity_poly.type
_entity_poly.pdbx_seq_one_letter_code
_entity_poly.pdbx_strand_id
1 'polypeptide(L)'
;MSAPENPAPAGAPPAGKPPEKKPPAPSTVGDVLKGSDIQVGGKYIGWSVRDEVRKEGGSGGLVTSILAGALEKGLVEHVVVLKKSSQYEAVPVLTSDVEDVYASAGSMHMLISNPTKYLRQFQNDATIALAVKPCDMRGIREQQKRNMIDLDKIFTIGLNCGGTMMPYKIRKVTEEVYGVNPDDVRAEEIEKGKLILETTDGEHHAQSIDELEEEDNGRRENCRYCVVKIATNADLACGNWGVMPDYAGKGTFVEVMTEKGAEFLRNAIDGGYAELKVASEPAAEARGKVNSIMLKMSAKTKEEVFVPMQSQTMTDLKKELENCIGCGACRTVCPPCACGTEAKCTAFNDPVDNYDISLFHMIRFLHLMDSCVGCGQCSDVCPADIPLARLYRKFANPMQDELNYVTGMDDRTPPFFEIKLEEVQ
;
A
#
# COMPACT_ATOMS: atom_id res chain seq x y z
N MET A 1 9.99 66.69 -38.30
CA MET A 1 9.26 65.68 -37.49
C MET A 1 10.29 64.72 -36.94
N SER A 2 10.12 64.35 -35.67
CA SER A 2 11.15 64.26 -34.64
C SER A 2 12.02 63.00 -34.68
N ALA A 3 13.24 63.17 -34.17
CA ALA A 3 14.31 62.19 -34.00
C ALA A 3 14.04 61.20 -32.82
N PRO A 4 14.89 60.16 -32.63
CA PRO A 4 14.58 58.98 -31.82
C PRO A 4 14.88 59.20 -30.33
N GLU A 5 14.08 58.60 -29.45
CA GLU A 5 14.35 58.53 -28.02
C GLU A 5 15.08 57.22 -27.65
N ASN A 6 16.16 57.35 -26.90
CA ASN A 6 16.97 56.26 -26.35
C ASN A 6 16.18 55.44 -25.30
N PRO A 7 16.43 54.12 -25.18
CA PRO A 7 15.86 53.31 -24.11
C PRO A 7 16.49 53.64 -22.76
N ALA A 8 15.65 53.73 -21.72
CA ALA A 8 16.05 53.89 -20.32
C ALA A 8 16.78 52.64 -19.78
N PRO A 9 17.69 52.78 -18.80
CA PRO A 9 18.48 51.67 -18.28
C PRO A 9 17.63 50.71 -17.43
N ALA A 10 17.91 49.42 -17.57
CA ALA A 10 17.26 48.34 -16.82
C ALA A 10 17.42 48.53 -15.30
N GLY A 11 16.28 48.56 -14.59
CA GLY A 11 16.26 48.53 -13.13
C GLY A 11 16.83 47.22 -12.60
N ALA A 12 17.65 47.32 -11.55
CA ALA A 12 18.24 46.18 -10.87
C ALA A 12 17.14 45.22 -10.33
N PRO A 13 17.34 43.90 -10.41
CA PRO A 13 16.40 42.94 -9.85
C PRO A 13 16.36 43.08 -8.32
N PRO A 14 15.19 42.90 -7.68
CA PRO A 14 15.09 42.94 -6.23
C PRO A 14 15.96 41.84 -5.62
N ALA A 15 16.73 42.20 -4.59
CA ALA A 15 17.60 41.28 -3.86
C ALA A 15 16.80 40.07 -3.37
N GLY A 16 17.12 38.89 -3.90
CA GLY A 16 16.53 37.63 -3.47
C GLY A 16 16.74 37.43 -1.97
N LYS A 17 15.70 36.98 -1.27
CA LYS A 17 15.85 36.48 0.10
C LYS A 17 16.92 35.37 0.08
N PRO A 18 17.86 35.36 1.05
CA PRO A 18 18.84 34.29 1.12
C PRO A 18 18.12 32.94 1.28
N PRO A 19 18.64 31.86 0.68
CA PRO A 19 18.04 30.55 0.80
C PRO A 19 17.95 30.17 2.28
N GLU A 20 16.78 29.73 2.72
CA GLU A 20 16.61 29.16 4.06
C GLU A 20 17.63 28.03 4.23
N LYS A 21 18.52 28.20 5.22
CA LYS A 21 19.53 27.19 5.56
C LYS A 21 18.82 25.88 5.86
N LYS A 22 19.14 24.85 5.07
CA LYS A 22 18.82 23.45 5.35
C LYS A 22 19.11 23.16 6.83
N PRO A 23 18.16 22.62 7.61
CA PRO A 23 18.40 22.33 9.02
C PRO A 23 19.55 21.31 9.13
N PRO A 24 20.43 21.46 10.13
CA PRO A 24 21.57 20.56 10.30
C PRO A 24 21.09 19.10 10.47
N ALA A 25 21.98 18.16 10.13
CA ALA A 25 21.80 16.76 10.50
C ALA A 25 21.51 16.67 12.01
N PRO A 26 20.53 15.85 12.43
CA PRO A 26 20.17 15.78 13.85
C PRO A 26 21.41 15.40 14.67
N SER A 27 21.67 16.17 15.72
CA SER A 27 22.74 15.93 16.68
C SER A 27 22.55 14.57 17.36
N THR A 28 23.60 13.76 17.39
CA THR A 28 23.71 12.38 17.89
C THR A 28 23.64 12.23 19.41
N VAL A 29 22.68 12.88 20.09
CA VAL A 29 22.58 12.80 21.56
C VAL A 29 21.22 12.27 21.99
N GLY A 30 21.06 10.96 21.82
CA GLY A 30 20.06 10.10 22.43
C GLY A 30 20.57 8.67 22.30
N ASP A 31 20.33 7.81 23.30
CA ASP A 31 20.90 6.46 23.35
C ASP A 31 20.45 5.64 22.13
N VAL A 32 21.32 5.53 21.13
CA VAL A 32 21.12 4.65 19.98
C VAL A 32 21.11 3.22 20.51
N LEU A 33 20.07 2.48 20.15
CA LEU A 33 19.86 1.12 20.62
C LEU A 33 20.83 0.14 19.96
N LYS A 34 21.22 -0.89 20.70
CA LYS A 34 21.92 -2.06 20.18
C LYS A 34 20.88 -3.11 19.74
N GLY A 35 21.28 -4.07 18.90
CA GLY A 35 20.40 -5.18 18.52
C GLY A 35 19.83 -5.94 19.73
N SER A 36 20.62 -6.08 20.81
CA SER A 36 20.17 -6.71 22.06
C SER A 36 18.96 -6.06 22.72
N ASP A 37 18.65 -4.80 22.40
CA ASP A 37 17.55 -4.03 23.00
C ASP A 37 16.22 -4.21 22.25
N ILE A 38 16.25 -4.90 21.10
CA ILE A 38 15.09 -5.13 20.25
C ILE A 38 14.30 -6.34 20.75
N GLN A 39 13.00 -6.13 20.96
CA GLN A 39 12.07 -7.14 21.46
C GLN A 39 10.73 -7.09 20.73
N VAL A 40 10.04 -8.23 20.68
CA VAL A 40 8.67 -8.32 20.15
C VAL A 40 7.74 -7.40 20.96
N GLY A 41 6.87 -6.67 20.27
CA GLY A 41 6.03 -5.61 20.84
C GLY A 41 6.75 -4.27 21.06
N GLY A 42 8.06 -4.22 20.83
CA GLY A 42 8.85 -2.99 20.93
C GLY A 42 8.44 -1.96 19.87
N LYS A 43 8.44 -0.69 20.27
CA LYS A 43 8.10 0.47 19.42
C LYS A 43 9.29 1.42 19.37
N TYR A 44 9.73 1.75 18.16
CA TYR A 44 10.97 2.47 17.93
C TYR A 44 10.82 3.52 16.83
N ILE A 45 11.73 4.50 16.84
CA ILE A 45 11.99 5.39 15.70
C ILE A 45 13.36 5.02 15.16
N GLY A 46 13.43 4.65 13.87
CA GLY A 46 14.69 4.27 13.23
C GLY A 46 14.92 4.95 11.89
N TRP A 47 16.17 4.94 11.44
CA TRP A 47 16.60 5.51 10.18
C TRP A 47 17.79 4.76 9.60
N SER A 48 17.97 4.90 8.28
CA SER A 48 19.17 4.42 7.60
C SER A 48 20.41 5.18 8.05
N VAL A 49 21.55 4.50 8.15
CA VAL A 49 22.84 5.19 8.28
C VAL A 49 23.30 5.81 6.97
N ARG A 50 22.79 5.33 5.82
CA ARG A 50 23.14 5.86 4.49
C ARG A 50 22.34 7.13 4.21
N ASP A 51 23.04 8.25 4.08
CA ASP A 51 22.43 9.56 3.80
C ASP A 51 21.61 9.59 2.51
N GLU A 52 22.05 8.89 1.47
CA GLU A 52 21.34 8.78 0.19
C GLU A 52 19.98 8.10 0.40
N VAL A 53 19.95 6.97 1.11
CA VAL A 53 18.73 6.23 1.42
C VAL A 53 17.79 7.05 2.32
N ARG A 54 18.34 7.85 3.24
CA ARG A 54 17.54 8.78 4.06
C ARG A 54 16.88 9.88 3.25
N LYS A 55 17.57 10.42 2.24
CA LYS A 55 17.07 11.51 1.40
C LYS A 55 16.00 11.04 0.43
N GLU A 56 16.20 9.86 -0.15
CA GLU A 56 15.29 9.28 -1.14
C GLU A 56 14.14 8.48 -0.50
N GLY A 57 14.26 8.09 0.77
CA GLY A 57 13.21 7.40 1.49
C GLY A 57 11.98 8.29 1.75
N GLY A 58 10.77 7.74 1.67
CA GLY A 58 9.54 8.49 2.04
C GLY A 58 9.37 8.74 3.54
N SER A 59 10.45 8.56 4.30
CA SER A 59 10.58 8.61 5.76
C SER A 59 12.07 8.41 6.06
N GLY A 60 12.46 7.83 7.20
CA GLY A 60 13.88 7.64 7.57
C GLY A 60 14.68 6.61 6.76
N GLY A 61 14.16 6.03 5.68
CA GLY A 61 14.88 5.01 4.89
C GLY A 61 15.13 3.67 5.61
N LEU A 62 14.45 3.45 6.75
CA LEU A 62 14.63 2.27 7.60
C LEU A 62 14.25 0.97 6.87
N VAL A 63 13.11 0.97 6.17
CA VAL A 63 12.60 -0.21 5.43
C VAL A 63 13.63 -0.70 4.42
N THR A 64 14.14 0.19 3.57
CA THR A 64 15.17 -0.12 2.58
C THR A 64 16.43 -0.67 3.24
N SER A 65 16.83 -0.13 4.39
CA SER A 65 18.04 -0.57 5.10
C SER A 65 17.89 -1.95 5.72
N ILE A 66 16.70 -2.28 6.25
CA ILE A 66 16.40 -3.62 6.76
C ILE A 66 16.46 -4.64 5.63
N LEU A 67 15.84 -4.33 4.48
CA LEU A 67 15.85 -5.22 3.31
C LEU A 67 17.27 -5.42 2.77
N ALA A 68 18.06 -4.34 2.65
CA ALA A 68 19.44 -4.41 2.20
C ALA A 68 20.31 -5.24 3.16
N GLY A 69 20.20 -4.98 4.47
CA GLY A 69 20.94 -5.74 5.48
C GLY A 69 20.53 -7.21 5.53
N ALA A 70 19.25 -7.53 5.32
CA ALA A 70 18.78 -8.91 5.25
C ALA A 70 19.37 -9.66 4.04
N LEU A 71 19.47 -9.00 2.89
CA LEU A 71 20.03 -9.57 1.67
C LEU A 71 21.55 -9.78 1.78
N GLU A 72 22.31 -8.75 2.18
CA GLU A 72 23.77 -8.84 2.26
C GLU A 72 24.27 -9.81 3.35
N LYS A 73 23.49 -10.00 4.42
CA LYS A 73 23.81 -10.93 5.50
C LYS A 73 23.25 -12.34 5.24
N GLY A 74 22.54 -12.55 4.14
CA GLY A 74 22.04 -13.85 3.73
C GLY A 74 20.88 -14.38 4.59
N LEU A 75 20.10 -13.50 5.23
CA LEU A 75 18.85 -13.89 5.92
C LEU A 75 17.77 -14.25 4.90
N VAL A 76 17.85 -13.70 3.69
CA VAL A 76 17.02 -14.04 2.54
C VAL A 76 17.88 -14.14 1.29
N GLU A 77 17.46 -14.97 0.33
CA GLU A 77 18.09 -15.10 -0.98
C GLU A 77 17.74 -13.92 -1.89
N HIS A 78 16.52 -13.40 -1.75
CA HIS A 78 16.01 -12.36 -2.63
C HIS A 78 15.16 -11.31 -1.91
N VAL A 79 15.08 -10.13 -2.52
CA VAL A 79 14.16 -9.06 -2.13
C VAL A 79 13.25 -8.75 -3.30
N VAL A 80 11.95 -8.57 -3.05
CA VAL A 80 11.04 -7.96 -4.04
C VAL A 80 11.07 -6.45 -3.86
N VAL A 81 11.54 -5.75 -4.88
CA VAL A 81 11.60 -4.28 -4.92
C VAL A 81 10.79 -3.75 -6.09
N LEU A 82 10.51 -2.45 -6.07
CA LEU A 82 9.76 -1.79 -7.13
C LEU A 82 10.71 -0.96 -7.98
N LYS A 83 10.91 -1.38 -9.23
CA LYS A 83 11.72 -0.64 -10.20
C LYS A 83 10.84 0.40 -10.88
N LYS A 84 11.09 1.67 -10.57
CA LYS A 84 10.34 2.83 -11.09
C LYS A 84 10.63 3.03 -12.59
N SER A 85 9.59 3.17 -13.41
CA SER A 85 9.68 3.73 -14.77
C SER A 85 9.36 5.23 -14.77
N SER A 86 8.47 5.66 -13.87
CA SER A 86 8.13 7.07 -13.58
C SER A 86 7.59 7.17 -12.15
N GLN A 87 7.16 8.36 -11.71
CA GLN A 87 6.44 8.50 -10.43
C GLN A 87 5.05 7.85 -10.43
N TYR A 88 4.52 7.54 -11.61
CA TYR A 88 3.18 6.97 -11.79
C TYR A 88 3.20 5.45 -12.01
N GLU A 89 4.37 4.87 -12.29
CA GLU A 89 4.48 3.49 -12.73
C GLU A 89 5.79 2.84 -12.23
N ALA A 90 5.65 1.61 -11.76
CA ALA A 90 6.76 0.76 -11.38
C ALA A 90 6.41 -0.71 -11.57
N VAL A 91 7.44 -1.53 -11.76
CA VAL A 91 7.30 -2.98 -11.88
C VAL A 91 7.96 -3.69 -10.70
N PRO A 92 7.31 -4.71 -10.10
CA PRO A 92 7.95 -5.53 -9.09
C PRO A 92 9.04 -6.39 -9.73
N VAL A 93 10.23 -6.39 -9.12
CA VAL A 93 11.38 -7.20 -9.53
C VAL A 93 11.89 -7.99 -8.34
N LEU A 94 12.22 -9.26 -8.57
CA LEU A 94 12.95 -10.10 -7.63
C LEU A 94 14.43 -9.85 -7.87
N THR A 95 15.15 -9.36 -6.87
CA THR A 95 16.57 -9.04 -6.98
C THR A 95 17.38 -9.72 -5.88
N SER A 96 18.63 -10.05 -6.20
CA SER A 96 19.69 -10.42 -5.26
C SER A 96 20.82 -9.39 -5.25
N ASP A 97 20.61 -8.22 -5.86
CA ASP A 97 21.54 -7.09 -5.85
C ASP A 97 21.08 -6.06 -4.81
N VAL A 98 21.96 -5.75 -3.87
CA VAL A 98 21.67 -4.76 -2.82
C VAL A 98 21.50 -3.34 -3.38
N GLU A 99 22.14 -3.02 -4.50
CA GLU A 99 22.03 -1.69 -5.11
C GLU A 99 20.65 -1.48 -5.74
N ASP A 100 20.02 -2.53 -6.27
CA ASP A 100 18.60 -2.49 -6.66
C ASP A 100 17.69 -2.19 -5.46
N VAL A 101 18.04 -2.71 -4.27
CA VAL A 101 17.30 -2.43 -3.03
C VAL A 101 17.42 -0.96 -2.66
N TYR A 102 18.63 -0.40 -2.65
CA TYR A 102 18.82 1.01 -2.35
C TYR A 102 18.15 1.95 -3.38
N ALA A 103 18.24 1.61 -4.67
CA ALA A 103 17.60 2.38 -5.74
C ALA A 103 16.06 2.36 -5.66
N SER A 104 15.46 1.39 -4.97
CA SER A 104 14.01 1.28 -4.80
C SER A 104 13.42 2.18 -3.69
N ALA A 105 14.26 2.97 -3.01
CA ALA A 105 13.82 3.86 -1.94
C ALA A 105 12.73 4.85 -2.41
N GLY A 106 11.90 5.24 -1.44
CA GLY A 106 10.81 6.20 -1.62
C GLY A 106 9.43 5.56 -1.61
N SER A 107 8.42 6.41 -1.46
CA SER A 107 7.02 6.01 -1.48
C SER A 107 6.46 6.07 -2.89
N MET A 108 5.47 5.22 -3.17
CA MET A 108 4.66 5.29 -4.39
C MET A 108 3.18 5.15 -4.03
N HIS A 109 2.49 6.28 -3.93
CA HIS A 109 1.07 6.38 -3.57
C HIS A 109 0.16 6.14 -4.77
N MET A 110 0.70 6.24 -5.99
CA MET A 110 -0.04 5.99 -7.23
C MET A 110 0.10 4.54 -7.71
N LEU A 111 0.97 3.73 -7.10
CA LEU A 111 1.21 2.36 -7.56
C LEU A 111 0.20 1.35 -7.04
N ILE A 112 -0.42 0.63 -7.97
CA ILE A 112 -1.26 -0.55 -7.72
C ILE A 112 -0.41 -1.80 -7.99
N SER A 113 0.10 -2.40 -6.93
CA SER A 113 0.91 -3.63 -6.99
C SER A 113 0.13 -4.83 -6.43
N ASN A 114 0.49 -6.05 -6.85
CA ASN A 114 -0.08 -7.29 -6.29
C ASN A 114 1.04 -8.26 -5.87
N PRO A 115 1.77 -7.96 -4.79
CA PRO A 115 2.86 -8.79 -4.31
C PRO A 115 2.38 -10.21 -3.94
N THR A 116 1.13 -10.38 -3.50
CA THR A 116 0.56 -11.71 -3.22
C THR A 116 0.60 -12.62 -4.45
N LYS A 117 0.15 -12.13 -5.60
CA LYS A 117 0.19 -12.91 -6.85
C LYS A 117 1.60 -13.06 -7.38
N TYR A 118 2.42 -12.03 -7.22
CA TYR A 118 3.82 -12.06 -7.60
C TYR A 118 4.60 -13.14 -6.83
N LEU A 119 4.48 -13.19 -5.50
CA LEU A 119 5.15 -14.20 -4.67
C LEU A 119 4.76 -15.62 -5.04
N ARG A 120 3.49 -15.85 -5.37
CA ARG A 120 2.98 -17.18 -5.72
C ARG A 120 3.68 -17.83 -6.93
N GLN A 121 4.25 -17.05 -7.83
CA GLN A 121 4.93 -17.59 -9.00
C GLN A 121 6.24 -18.33 -8.63
N PHE A 122 6.81 -18.04 -7.46
CA PHE A 122 8.07 -18.65 -6.99
C PHE A 122 7.86 -19.94 -6.21
N GLN A 123 6.61 -20.40 -6.02
CA GLN A 123 6.26 -21.70 -5.45
C GLN A 123 6.92 -22.05 -4.10
N ASN A 124 7.35 -21.03 -3.34
CA ASN A 124 8.12 -21.17 -2.10
C ASN A 124 9.52 -21.80 -2.31
N ASP A 125 10.12 -21.67 -3.49
CA ASP A 125 11.45 -22.22 -3.81
C ASP A 125 12.62 -21.36 -3.28
N ALA A 126 12.33 -20.15 -2.79
CA ALA A 126 13.33 -19.23 -2.25
C ALA A 126 12.82 -18.49 -1.01
N THR A 127 13.76 -17.99 -0.21
CA THR A 127 13.52 -17.06 0.89
C THR A 127 13.47 -15.62 0.37
N ILE A 128 12.37 -14.91 0.65
CA ILE A 128 12.06 -13.63 0.02
C ILE A 128 11.65 -12.58 1.07
N ALA A 129 12.27 -11.40 1.02
CA ALA A 129 11.84 -10.23 1.79
C ALA A 129 11.12 -9.20 0.92
N LEU A 130 10.09 -8.54 1.46
CA LEU A 130 9.40 -7.45 0.75
C LEU A 130 8.64 -6.50 1.68
N ALA A 131 8.43 -5.27 1.20
CA ALA A 131 7.51 -4.33 1.82
C ALA A 131 6.07 -4.53 1.30
N VAL A 132 5.07 -4.45 2.18
CA VAL A 132 3.66 -4.74 1.85
C VAL A 132 2.72 -3.68 2.39
N LYS A 133 1.70 -3.30 1.61
CA LYS A 133 0.57 -2.53 2.12
C LYS A 133 -0.36 -3.44 2.95
N PRO A 134 -1.30 -2.90 3.75
CA PRO A 134 -2.21 -3.74 4.53
C PRO A 134 -3.04 -4.71 3.69
N CYS A 135 -3.51 -4.30 2.51
CA CYS A 135 -4.26 -5.18 1.60
C CYS A 135 -3.39 -6.27 0.97
N ASP A 136 -2.09 -6.00 0.77
CA ASP A 136 -1.11 -6.95 0.28
C ASP A 136 -0.88 -8.04 1.33
N MET A 137 -0.55 -7.64 2.56
CA MET A 137 -0.32 -8.58 3.67
C MET A 137 -1.54 -9.46 3.93
N ARG A 138 -2.74 -8.88 3.92
CA ARG A 138 -3.99 -9.65 4.08
C ARG A 138 -4.18 -10.66 2.96
N GLY A 139 -3.81 -10.33 1.73
CA GLY A 139 -3.80 -11.28 0.61
C GLY A 139 -2.78 -12.41 0.82
N ILE A 140 -1.58 -12.09 1.27
CA ILE A 140 -0.53 -13.07 1.59
C ILE A 140 -1.00 -14.03 2.69
N ARG A 141 -1.62 -13.52 3.77
CA ARG A 141 -2.19 -14.35 4.85
C ARG A 141 -3.29 -15.28 4.33
N GLU A 142 -4.18 -14.79 3.47
CA GLU A 142 -5.21 -15.64 2.86
C GLU A 142 -4.64 -16.74 1.97
N GLN A 143 -3.51 -16.49 1.29
CA GLN A 143 -2.80 -17.52 0.53
C GLN A 143 -2.04 -18.49 1.43
N GLN A 144 -1.46 -18.02 2.54
CA GLN A 144 -0.82 -18.87 3.54
C GLN A 144 -1.81 -19.87 4.15
N LYS A 145 -3.01 -19.42 4.53
CA LYS A 145 -4.08 -20.30 5.04
C LYS A 145 -4.55 -21.36 4.03
N ARG A 146 -4.23 -21.18 2.75
CA ARG A 146 -4.52 -22.11 1.66
C ARG A 146 -3.30 -22.92 1.23
N ASN A 147 -2.22 -22.90 2.03
CA ASN A 147 -0.95 -23.58 1.76
C ASN A 147 -0.29 -23.17 0.44
N MET A 148 -0.54 -21.93 -0.02
CA MET A 148 0.01 -21.42 -1.28
C MET A 148 1.25 -20.56 -1.07
N ILE A 149 1.40 -19.95 0.11
CA ILE A 149 2.56 -19.17 0.51
C ILE A 149 3.04 -19.71 1.86
N ASP A 150 4.31 -20.07 1.94
CA ASP A 150 4.97 -20.47 3.17
C ASP A 150 5.55 -19.23 3.86
N LEU A 151 4.94 -18.82 4.98
CA LEU A 151 5.40 -17.63 5.70
C LEU A 151 6.75 -17.82 6.36
N ASP A 152 7.24 -19.04 6.58
CA ASP A 152 8.59 -19.23 7.14
C ASP A 152 9.67 -18.79 6.13
N LYS A 153 9.35 -18.81 4.84
CA LYS A 153 10.22 -18.35 3.75
C LYS A 153 10.01 -16.89 3.35
N ILE A 154 8.99 -16.22 3.89
CA ILE A 154 8.66 -14.84 3.53
C ILE A 154 8.86 -13.93 4.74
N PHE A 155 9.66 -12.88 4.56
CA PHE A 155 9.80 -11.79 5.51
C PHE A 155 9.04 -10.55 5.02
N THR A 156 8.20 -9.98 5.88
CA THR A 156 7.30 -8.90 5.50
C THR A 156 7.47 -7.64 6.35
N ILE A 157 7.70 -6.51 5.70
CA ILE A 157 7.64 -5.18 6.33
C ILE A 157 6.33 -4.50 5.92
N GLY A 158 5.36 -4.49 6.84
CA GLY A 158 4.07 -3.87 6.67
C GLY A 158 4.15 -2.35 6.74
N LEU A 159 3.63 -1.64 5.75
CA LEU A 159 3.60 -0.17 5.71
C LEU A 159 2.25 0.37 6.20
N ASN A 160 2.25 1.47 6.97
CA ASN A 160 1.02 2.22 7.19
C ASN A 160 0.51 2.83 5.88
N CYS A 161 -0.79 2.73 5.60
CA CYS A 161 -1.35 3.13 4.32
C CYS A 161 -2.67 3.89 4.50
N GLY A 162 -2.71 5.13 4.02
CA GLY A 162 -3.93 5.93 3.98
C GLY A 162 -4.82 5.64 2.78
N GLY A 163 -4.27 4.99 1.75
CA GLY A 163 -4.87 4.66 0.47
C GLY A 163 -3.90 4.90 -0.67
N THR A 164 -4.33 4.55 -1.88
CA THR A 164 -3.56 4.75 -3.13
C THR A 164 -4.46 5.45 -4.13
N MET A 165 -3.88 6.14 -5.11
CA MET A 165 -4.60 6.91 -6.12
C MET A 165 -4.41 6.27 -7.50
N MET A 166 -5.33 6.50 -8.44
CA MET A 166 -5.18 5.96 -9.80
C MET A 166 -4.16 6.80 -10.58
N PRO A 167 -3.11 6.20 -11.17
CA PRO A 167 -2.09 6.93 -11.93
C PRO A 167 -2.67 7.89 -12.97
N TYR A 168 -3.60 7.40 -13.81
CA TYR A 168 -4.16 8.20 -14.89
C TYR A 168 -4.98 9.40 -14.38
N LYS A 169 -5.65 9.27 -13.23
CA LYS A 169 -6.42 10.37 -12.62
C LYS A 169 -5.48 11.46 -12.10
N ILE A 170 -4.40 11.07 -11.44
CA ILE A 170 -3.42 12.05 -10.95
C ILE A 170 -2.65 12.68 -12.10
N ARG A 171 -2.27 11.94 -13.15
CA ARG A 171 -1.69 12.54 -14.36
C ARG A 171 -2.61 13.61 -14.96
N LYS A 172 -3.91 13.33 -15.04
CA LYS A 172 -4.92 14.29 -15.50
C LYS A 172 -4.98 15.53 -14.61
N VAL A 173 -4.98 15.37 -13.29
CA VAL A 173 -4.91 16.50 -12.34
C VAL A 173 -3.64 17.32 -12.54
N THR A 174 -2.49 16.66 -12.66
CA THR A 174 -1.20 17.32 -12.87
C THR A 174 -1.21 18.19 -14.13
N GLU A 175 -1.76 17.68 -15.23
CA GLU A 175 -1.86 18.41 -16.50
C GLU A 175 -2.92 19.52 -16.46
N GLU A 176 -4.15 19.21 -16.07
CA GLU A 176 -5.29 20.10 -16.21
C GLU A 176 -5.38 21.15 -15.08
N VAL A 177 -4.96 20.80 -13.86
CA VAL A 177 -5.08 21.67 -12.68
C VAL A 177 -3.79 22.44 -12.44
N TYR A 178 -2.62 21.80 -12.59
CA TYR A 178 -1.34 22.45 -12.34
C TYR A 178 -0.69 23.01 -13.60
N GLY A 179 -1.14 22.62 -14.80
CA GLY A 179 -0.49 23.02 -16.05
C GLY A 179 0.91 22.42 -16.20
N VAL A 180 1.17 21.31 -15.52
CA VAL A 180 2.47 20.63 -15.47
C VAL A 180 2.42 19.39 -16.34
N ASN A 181 3.44 19.17 -17.17
CA ASN A 181 3.59 17.89 -17.86
C ASN A 181 3.82 16.79 -16.80
N PRO A 182 2.97 15.75 -16.72
CA PRO A 182 3.11 14.70 -15.70
C PRO A 182 4.49 14.03 -15.72
N ASP A 183 5.16 13.95 -16.88
CA ASP A 183 6.48 13.33 -16.97
C ASP A 183 7.61 14.17 -16.34
N ASP A 184 7.34 15.43 -15.98
CA ASP A 184 8.26 16.31 -15.26
C ASP A 184 8.12 16.15 -13.73
N VAL A 185 7.21 15.31 -13.23
CA VAL A 185 7.10 15.01 -11.79
C VAL A 185 8.21 14.07 -11.36
N ARG A 186 9.04 14.49 -10.39
CA ARG A 186 10.19 13.73 -9.90
C ARG A 186 10.01 13.11 -8.51
N ALA A 187 9.07 13.60 -7.70
CA ALA A 187 8.78 13.04 -6.38
C ALA A 187 7.33 13.30 -5.96
N GLU A 188 6.84 12.45 -5.06
CA GLU A 188 5.53 12.60 -4.43
C GLU A 188 5.58 12.32 -2.92
N GLU A 189 4.76 13.06 -2.15
CA GLU A 189 4.65 12.93 -0.70
C GLU A 189 3.18 13.11 -0.28
N ILE A 190 2.77 12.44 0.81
CA ILE A 190 1.52 12.75 1.48
C ILE A 190 1.83 13.29 2.87
N GLU A 191 1.61 14.58 3.04
CA GLU A 191 1.80 15.26 4.32
C GLU A 191 0.52 16.00 4.73
N LYS A 192 0.06 15.78 5.96
CA LYS A 192 -1.07 16.50 6.58
C LYS A 192 -2.34 16.52 5.69
N GLY A 193 -2.63 15.41 5.03
CA GLY A 193 -3.83 15.24 4.20
C GLY A 193 -3.72 15.89 2.81
N LYS A 194 -2.54 16.34 2.39
CA LYS A 194 -2.29 16.87 1.06
C LYS A 194 -1.43 15.91 0.25
N LEU A 195 -1.77 15.74 -1.03
CA LEU A 195 -0.84 15.19 -2.02
C LEU A 195 0.09 16.32 -2.45
N ILE A 196 1.39 16.09 -2.35
CA ILE A 196 2.42 17.04 -2.77
C ILE A 196 3.19 16.40 -3.92
N LEU A 197 3.25 17.08 -5.05
CA LEU A 197 4.06 16.71 -6.21
C LEU A 197 5.21 17.69 -6.37
N GLU A 198 6.40 17.17 -6.60
CA GLU A 198 7.60 17.97 -6.87
C GLU A 198 8.05 17.72 -8.31
N THR A 199 8.26 18.80 -9.05
CA THR A 199 8.68 18.77 -10.45
C THR A 199 10.20 18.85 -10.60
N THR A 200 10.72 18.54 -11.78
CA THR A 200 12.17 18.53 -12.06
C THR A 200 12.85 19.89 -11.89
N ASP A 201 12.12 20.99 -12.07
CA ASP A 201 12.57 22.36 -11.83
C ASP A 201 12.50 22.78 -10.33
N GLY A 202 11.96 21.91 -9.48
CA GLY A 202 11.85 22.11 -8.04
C GLY A 202 10.60 22.87 -7.57
N GLU A 203 9.60 23.06 -8.45
CA GLU A 203 8.29 23.55 -8.01
C GLU A 203 7.53 22.48 -7.22
N HIS A 204 6.70 22.93 -6.28
CA HIS A 204 5.87 22.07 -5.44
C HIS A 204 4.40 22.42 -5.63
N HIS A 205 3.60 21.41 -6.00
CA HIS A 205 2.16 21.52 -6.14
C HIS A 205 1.49 20.69 -5.05
N ALA A 206 0.63 21.30 -4.24
CA ALA A 206 -0.02 20.65 -3.11
C ALA A 206 -1.54 20.82 -3.16
N GLN A 207 -2.27 19.71 -3.06
CA GLN A 207 -3.74 19.69 -3.07
C GLN A 207 -4.29 18.81 -1.96
N SER A 208 -5.42 19.22 -1.39
CA SER A 208 -6.13 18.42 -0.40
C SER A 208 -6.60 17.10 -1.01
N ILE A 209 -6.34 15.98 -0.32
CA ILE A 209 -6.84 14.67 -0.74
C ILE A 209 -8.37 14.63 -0.69
N ASP A 210 -8.99 15.32 0.27
CA ASP A 210 -10.43 15.34 0.40
C ASP A 210 -11.08 16.11 -0.77
N GLU A 211 -10.48 17.22 -1.21
CA GLU A 211 -10.93 17.97 -2.40
C GLU A 211 -10.75 17.14 -3.68
N LEU A 212 -9.62 16.44 -3.81
CA LEU A 212 -9.42 15.49 -4.91
C LEU A 212 -10.48 14.38 -4.90
N GLU A 213 -10.90 13.89 -3.74
CA GLU A 213 -11.93 12.86 -3.64
C GLU A 213 -13.33 13.34 -4.03
N GLU A 214 -13.66 14.60 -3.75
CA GLU A 214 -14.92 15.21 -4.16
C GLU A 214 -15.05 15.28 -5.69
N GLU A 215 -13.93 15.44 -6.39
CA GLU A 215 -13.84 15.45 -7.85
C GLU A 215 -13.55 14.07 -8.48
N ASP A 216 -13.64 12.98 -7.70
CA ASP A 216 -13.28 11.61 -8.11
C ASP A 216 -11.82 11.45 -8.61
N ASN A 217 -10.92 12.33 -8.18
CA ASN A 217 -9.49 12.31 -8.51
C ASN A 217 -8.58 11.83 -7.36
N GLY A 218 -9.13 11.60 -6.16
CA GLY A 218 -8.37 11.25 -4.97
C GLY A 218 -8.04 9.76 -4.83
N ARG A 219 -8.11 9.26 -3.59
CA ARG A 219 -7.86 7.84 -3.30
C ARG A 219 -8.87 6.94 -4.00
N ARG A 220 -8.42 5.76 -4.45
CA ARG A 220 -9.29 4.69 -4.97
C ARG A 220 -10.44 4.44 -3.99
N GLU A 221 -11.65 4.28 -4.53
CA GLU A 221 -12.87 4.13 -3.73
C GLU A 221 -12.72 3.08 -2.61
N ASN A 222 -12.15 1.93 -2.94
CA ASN A 222 -11.96 0.84 -1.99
C ASN A 222 -10.96 1.13 -0.86
N CYS A 223 -10.03 2.05 -1.10
CA CYS A 223 -9.11 2.50 -0.07
C CYS A 223 -9.82 3.37 0.97
N ARG A 224 -10.84 4.12 0.54
CA ARG A 224 -11.61 5.06 1.38
C ARG A 224 -12.41 4.32 2.43
N TYR A 225 -12.89 3.10 2.18
CA TYR A 225 -13.58 2.26 3.18
C TYR A 225 -12.72 1.09 3.73
N CYS A 226 -11.39 1.15 3.58
CA CYS A 226 -10.51 0.09 4.10
C CYS A 226 -10.48 0.07 5.64
N VAL A 227 -10.64 -1.12 6.22
CA VAL A 227 -10.71 -1.34 7.68
C VAL A 227 -9.36 -1.65 8.33
N VAL A 228 -8.27 -1.69 7.55
CA VAL A 228 -6.91 -1.92 8.07
C VAL A 228 -5.98 -0.88 7.48
N LYS A 229 -5.32 -0.10 8.34
CA LYS A 229 -4.43 0.99 7.93
C LYS A 229 -2.98 0.76 8.35
N ILE A 230 -2.75 -0.01 9.40
CA ILE A 230 -1.42 -0.48 9.82
C ILE A 230 -1.41 -2.00 9.68
N ALA A 231 -0.44 -2.53 8.94
CA ALA A 231 -0.28 -3.96 8.71
C ALA A 231 0.40 -4.65 9.92
N THR A 232 -0.31 -4.71 11.06
CA THR A 232 0.17 -5.38 12.28
C THR A 232 0.20 -6.91 12.15
N ASN A 233 -0.28 -7.45 11.03
CA ASN A 233 -0.21 -8.86 10.67
C ASN A 233 1.05 -9.21 9.83
N ALA A 234 1.98 -8.28 9.64
CA ALA A 234 3.31 -8.49 9.05
C ALA A 234 4.36 -8.80 10.15
N ASP A 235 5.63 -9.02 9.80
CA ASP A 235 6.72 -9.21 10.78
C ASP A 235 7.13 -7.90 11.48
N LEU A 236 7.16 -6.81 10.72
CA LEU A 236 7.37 -5.44 11.20
C LEU A 236 6.26 -4.53 10.68
N ALA A 237 5.75 -3.62 11.53
CA ALA A 237 4.80 -2.59 11.12
C ALA A 237 5.46 -1.21 11.13
N CYS A 238 5.76 -0.69 9.94
CA CYS A 238 6.53 0.53 9.71
C CYS A 238 5.69 1.69 9.15
N GLY A 239 6.20 2.91 9.28
CA GLY A 239 5.78 4.05 8.47
C GLY A 239 5.97 5.39 9.17
N ASN A 240 5.41 6.45 8.59
CA ASN A 240 5.56 7.82 9.09
C ASN A 240 4.59 8.18 10.24
N TRP A 241 3.57 7.37 10.53
CA TRP A 241 2.62 7.67 11.60
C TRP A 241 3.24 7.43 12.98
N GLY A 242 3.25 8.48 13.80
CA GLY A 242 3.93 8.51 15.09
C GLY A 242 5.34 9.10 15.05
N VAL A 243 5.84 9.50 13.87
CA VAL A 243 7.12 10.20 13.76
C VAL A 243 6.93 11.65 14.22
N MET A 244 7.67 12.03 15.26
CA MET A 244 7.58 13.36 15.86
C MET A 244 8.24 14.42 14.96
N PRO A 245 7.89 15.72 15.08
CA PRO A 245 8.36 16.77 14.17
C PRO A 245 9.88 16.90 14.03
N ASP A 246 10.63 16.60 15.10
CA ASP A 246 12.09 16.57 15.14
C ASP A 246 12.70 15.48 14.22
N TYR A 247 11.92 14.46 13.88
CA TYR A 247 12.29 13.38 12.96
C TYR A 247 11.42 13.33 11.69
N ALA A 248 10.61 14.36 11.42
CA ALA A 248 9.79 14.41 10.20
C ALA A 248 10.67 14.29 8.95
N GLY A 249 10.32 13.36 8.05
CA GLY A 249 11.11 13.03 6.85
C GLY A 249 12.47 12.38 7.14
N LYS A 250 12.81 12.10 8.40
CA LYS A 250 14.13 11.59 8.81
C LYS A 250 14.08 10.30 9.62
N GLY A 251 12.93 10.00 10.25
CA GLY A 251 12.71 8.79 11.03
C GLY A 251 11.51 8.02 10.53
N THR A 252 11.54 6.70 10.71
CA THR A 252 10.45 5.76 10.48
C THR A 252 10.02 5.17 11.81
N PHE A 253 8.73 5.21 12.10
CA PHE A 253 8.18 4.48 13.23
C PHE A 253 8.14 2.98 12.88
N VAL A 254 8.65 2.12 13.75
CA VAL A 254 8.58 0.66 13.60
C VAL A 254 8.03 0.03 14.88
N GLU A 255 7.10 -0.90 14.70
CA GLU A 255 6.60 -1.81 15.72
C GLU A 255 6.95 -3.25 15.35
N VAL A 256 7.52 -3.99 16.30
CA VAL A 256 8.00 -5.36 16.07
C VAL A 256 6.87 -6.34 16.37
N MET A 257 6.41 -7.09 15.38
CA MET A 257 5.24 -7.96 15.53
C MET A 257 5.61 -9.42 15.81
N THR A 258 6.72 -9.90 15.25
CA THR A 258 7.16 -11.30 15.35
C THR A 258 8.62 -11.39 15.77
N GLU A 259 9.06 -12.56 16.23
CA GLU A 259 10.48 -12.79 16.54
C GLU A 259 11.35 -12.68 15.27
N LYS A 260 10.83 -13.13 14.12
CA LYS A 260 11.48 -12.92 12.81
C LYS A 260 11.64 -11.42 12.51
N GLY A 261 10.62 -10.62 12.82
CA GLY A 261 10.69 -9.16 12.81
C GLY A 261 11.83 -8.61 13.67
N ALA A 262 11.93 -9.10 14.90
CA ALA A 262 12.99 -8.70 15.81
C ALA A 262 14.37 -9.07 15.24
N GLU A 263 14.57 -10.31 14.80
CA GLU A 263 15.81 -10.80 14.21
C GLU A 263 16.29 -9.94 13.03
N PHE A 264 15.42 -9.66 12.07
CA PHE A 264 15.77 -8.85 10.90
C PHE A 264 16.13 -7.40 11.28
N LEU A 265 15.44 -6.85 12.28
CA LEU A 265 15.74 -5.52 12.79
C LEU A 265 17.06 -5.48 13.56
N ARG A 266 17.38 -6.51 14.36
CA ARG A 266 18.68 -6.67 15.03
C ARG A 266 19.80 -6.78 14.01
N ASN A 267 19.62 -7.59 12.98
CA ASN A 267 20.58 -7.74 11.89
C ASN A 267 20.89 -6.40 11.19
N ALA A 268 19.86 -5.57 10.95
CA ALA A 268 20.05 -4.24 10.38
C ALA A 268 20.87 -3.31 11.30
N ILE A 269 20.66 -3.37 12.61
CA ILE A 269 21.39 -2.55 13.59
C ILE A 269 22.83 -3.04 13.76
N ASP A 270 23.01 -4.32 14.07
CA ASP A 270 24.31 -4.93 14.36
C ASP A 270 25.19 -4.98 13.10
N GLY A 271 24.56 -5.06 11.92
CA GLY A 271 25.21 -4.92 10.62
C GLY A 271 25.56 -3.48 10.23
N GLY A 272 25.13 -2.48 11.01
CA GLY A 272 25.41 -1.07 10.75
C GLY A 272 24.63 -0.48 9.58
N TYR A 273 23.45 -1.00 9.26
CA TYR A 273 22.56 -0.49 8.20
C TYR A 273 21.58 0.56 8.72
N ALA A 274 21.19 0.47 9.99
CA ALA A 274 20.20 1.32 10.60
C ALA A 274 20.54 1.67 12.05
N GLU A 275 20.04 2.82 12.50
CA GLU A 275 20.07 3.25 13.89
C GLU A 275 18.64 3.42 14.39
N LEU A 276 18.41 3.09 15.66
CA LEU A 276 17.11 3.17 16.31
C LEU A 276 17.21 3.85 17.67
N LYS A 277 16.09 4.44 18.07
CA LYS A 277 15.80 4.84 19.46
C LYS A 277 14.42 4.36 19.87
N VAL A 278 14.18 4.24 21.17
CA VAL A 278 12.83 3.96 21.70
C VAL A 278 11.86 5.05 21.26
N ALA A 279 10.69 4.66 20.78
CA ALA A 279 9.61 5.60 20.49
C ALA A 279 9.06 6.14 21.81
N SER A 280 8.95 7.46 21.91
CA SER A 280 8.35 8.08 23.10
C SER A 280 6.87 7.72 23.21
N GLU A 281 6.32 7.79 24.42
CA GLU A 281 4.88 7.59 24.64
C GLU A 281 4.02 8.52 23.76
N PRO A 282 4.32 9.84 23.65
CA PRO A 282 3.62 10.71 22.70
C PRO A 282 3.69 10.26 21.22
N ALA A 283 4.81 9.65 20.79
CA ALA A 283 4.94 9.12 19.44
C ALA A 283 4.01 7.92 19.22
N ALA A 284 3.92 7.01 20.19
CA ALA A 284 3.02 5.86 20.14
C ALA A 284 1.55 6.28 20.17
N GLU A 285 1.18 7.26 21.01
CA GLU A 285 -0.15 7.84 21.04
C GLU A 285 -0.51 8.53 19.72
N ALA A 286 0.42 9.30 19.14
CA ALA A 286 0.22 9.96 17.85
C ALA A 286 -0.05 8.94 16.73
N ARG A 287 0.70 7.83 16.69
CA ARG A 287 0.45 6.73 15.75
C ARG A 287 -0.96 6.15 15.90
N GLY A 288 -1.37 5.86 17.14
CA GLY A 288 -2.71 5.34 17.45
C GLY A 288 -3.82 6.33 17.07
N LYS A 289 -3.60 7.63 17.31
CA LYS A 289 -4.54 8.71 16.96
C LYS A 289 -4.74 8.82 15.45
N VAL A 290 -3.66 8.86 14.66
CA VAL A 290 -3.74 8.92 13.20
C VAL A 290 -4.47 7.68 12.66
N ASN A 291 -4.13 6.49 13.14
CA ASN A 291 -4.81 5.25 12.76
C ASN A 291 -6.33 5.32 13.05
N SER A 292 -6.70 5.79 14.24
CA SER A 292 -8.10 5.93 14.66
C SER A 292 -8.87 6.94 13.81
N ILE A 293 -8.26 8.07 13.44
CA ILE A 293 -8.86 9.05 12.52
C ILE A 293 -9.12 8.42 11.15
N MET A 294 -8.13 7.72 10.59
CA MET A 294 -8.25 7.08 9.28
C MET A 294 -9.30 5.97 9.27
N LEU A 295 -9.44 5.21 10.36
CA LEU A 295 -10.48 4.19 10.50
C LEU A 295 -11.87 4.82 10.64
N LYS A 296 -12.03 5.93 11.38
CA LYS A 296 -13.30 6.66 11.49
C LYS A 296 -13.77 7.23 10.16
N MET A 297 -12.86 7.85 9.40
CA MET A 297 -13.15 8.29 8.03
C MET A 297 -13.60 7.11 7.17
N SER A 298 -12.93 5.96 7.31
CA SER A 298 -13.27 4.77 6.52
C SER A 298 -14.60 4.14 6.90
N ALA A 299 -14.96 4.15 8.17
CA ALA A 299 -16.27 3.72 8.64
C ALA A 299 -17.38 4.60 8.07
N LYS A 300 -17.21 5.93 8.13
CA LYS A 300 -18.15 6.88 7.54
C LYS A 300 -18.36 6.61 6.04
N THR A 301 -17.28 6.49 5.26
CA THR A 301 -17.39 6.16 3.83
C THR A 301 -17.99 4.77 3.60
N LYS A 302 -17.70 3.77 4.46
CA LYS A 302 -18.33 2.44 4.37
C LYS A 302 -19.85 2.56 4.50
N GLU A 303 -20.36 3.35 5.44
CA GLU A 303 -21.80 3.58 5.63
C GLU A 303 -22.45 4.28 4.42
N GLU A 304 -21.76 5.26 3.83
CA GLU A 304 -22.21 5.98 2.64
C GLU A 304 -22.25 5.08 1.39
N VAL A 305 -21.24 4.23 1.21
CA VAL A 305 -21.10 3.35 0.03
C VAL A 305 -21.99 2.11 0.12
N PHE A 306 -22.17 1.56 1.33
CA PHE A 306 -22.89 0.31 1.57
C PHE A 306 -24.20 0.54 2.33
N VAL A 307 -25.04 1.45 1.83
CA VAL A 307 -26.39 1.66 2.39
C VAL A 307 -27.18 0.35 2.27
N PRO A 308 -27.77 -0.17 3.38
CA PRO A 308 -28.65 -1.32 3.34
C PRO A 308 -29.81 -1.04 2.41
N MET A 309 -29.93 -1.85 1.36
CA MET A 309 -30.95 -1.61 0.36
C MET A 309 -32.32 -1.97 0.91
N GLN A 310 -33.15 -0.94 1.05
CA GLN A 310 -34.57 -1.13 0.79
C GLN A 310 -34.69 -1.49 -0.71
N SER A 311 -34.82 -2.79 -1.00
CA SER A 311 -35.11 -3.42 -2.31
C SER A 311 -33.99 -3.55 -3.38
N GLN A 312 -32.80 -4.08 -3.07
CA GLN A 312 -31.90 -4.59 -4.12
C GLN A 312 -32.34 -5.98 -4.51
N THR A 313 -32.96 -6.09 -5.67
CA THR A 313 -33.43 -7.38 -6.19
C THR A 313 -32.29 -8.05 -6.95
N MET A 314 -32.42 -9.36 -7.21
CA MET A 314 -31.55 -10.06 -8.17
C MET A 314 -31.44 -9.32 -9.53
N THR A 315 -32.46 -8.52 -9.88
CA THR A 315 -32.50 -7.66 -11.07
C THR A 315 -31.40 -6.58 -11.07
N ASP A 316 -31.11 -5.94 -9.93
CA ASP A 316 -30.09 -4.89 -9.87
C ASP A 316 -28.69 -5.49 -10.03
N LEU A 317 -28.45 -6.64 -9.39
CA LEU A 317 -27.20 -7.37 -9.54
C LEU A 317 -27.02 -7.87 -10.97
N LYS A 318 -28.09 -8.35 -11.61
CA LYS A 318 -28.10 -8.72 -13.02
C LYS A 318 -27.70 -7.54 -13.90
N LYS A 319 -28.32 -6.37 -13.70
CA LYS A 319 -28.03 -5.15 -14.46
C LYS A 319 -26.57 -4.72 -14.33
N GLU A 320 -26.01 -4.73 -13.13
CA GLU A 320 -24.60 -4.36 -12.91
C GLU A 320 -23.62 -5.34 -13.59
N LEU A 321 -24.02 -6.60 -13.77
CA LEU A 321 -23.17 -7.65 -14.34
C LEU A 321 -23.45 -7.92 -15.83
N GLU A 322 -24.47 -7.32 -16.42
CA GLU A 322 -24.92 -7.62 -17.79
C GLU A 322 -23.87 -7.31 -18.85
N ASN A 323 -23.01 -6.32 -18.58
CA ASN A 323 -21.92 -5.92 -19.47
C ASN A 323 -20.65 -6.76 -19.29
N CYS A 324 -20.67 -7.80 -18.44
CA CYS A 324 -19.51 -8.64 -18.24
C CYS A 324 -19.19 -9.44 -19.50
N ILE A 325 -18.01 -9.19 -20.08
CA ILE A 325 -17.52 -9.89 -21.27
C ILE A 325 -16.78 -11.21 -20.95
N GLY A 326 -16.75 -11.64 -19.69
CA GLY A 326 -16.14 -12.92 -19.32
C GLY A 326 -14.62 -13.00 -19.44
N CYS A 327 -13.89 -11.88 -19.52
CA CYS A 327 -12.44 -11.86 -19.76
C CYS A 327 -11.58 -12.47 -18.63
N GLY A 328 -12.13 -12.65 -17.42
CA GLY A 328 -11.43 -13.27 -16.29
C GLY A 328 -10.37 -12.41 -15.58
N ALA A 329 -10.10 -11.18 -16.05
CA ALA A 329 -9.06 -10.30 -15.48
C ALA A 329 -9.23 -10.10 -13.95
N CYS A 330 -10.47 -9.88 -13.50
CA CYS A 330 -10.80 -9.68 -12.08
C CYS A 330 -10.42 -10.87 -11.19
N ARG A 331 -10.39 -12.08 -11.74
CA ARG A 331 -9.97 -13.31 -11.04
C ARG A 331 -8.44 -13.39 -11.00
N THR A 332 -7.78 -13.12 -12.13
CA THR A 332 -6.33 -13.17 -12.26
C THR A 332 -5.65 -12.29 -11.21
N VAL A 333 -6.17 -11.07 -11.01
CA VAL A 333 -5.62 -10.12 -10.03
C VAL A 333 -6.15 -10.30 -8.60
N CYS A 334 -7.11 -11.19 -8.35
CA CYS A 334 -7.71 -11.31 -7.02
C CYS A 334 -6.73 -11.96 -6.01
N PRO A 335 -6.21 -11.23 -4.99
CA PRO A 335 -5.18 -11.78 -4.11
C PRO A 335 -5.57 -13.06 -3.35
N PRO A 336 -6.81 -13.20 -2.83
CA PRO A 336 -7.27 -14.45 -2.21
C PRO A 336 -7.43 -15.64 -3.17
N CYS A 337 -7.51 -15.41 -4.49
CA CYS A 337 -7.76 -16.48 -5.45
C CYS A 337 -6.49 -17.33 -5.65
N ALA A 338 -6.47 -18.52 -5.07
CA ALA A 338 -5.36 -19.48 -5.15
C ALA A 338 -5.38 -20.32 -6.44
N CYS A 339 -6.57 -20.62 -6.97
CA CYS A 339 -6.71 -21.58 -8.07
C CYS A 339 -6.05 -21.07 -9.36
N GLY A 340 -5.27 -21.93 -10.04
CA GLY A 340 -4.61 -21.66 -11.34
C GLY A 340 -5.57 -21.65 -12.53
N THR A 341 -5.09 -21.48 -13.76
CA THR A 341 -5.93 -21.36 -14.98
C THR A 341 -6.97 -22.46 -15.13
N GLU A 342 -6.65 -23.67 -14.69
CA GLU A 342 -7.50 -24.88 -14.72
C GLU A 342 -8.61 -24.93 -13.66
N ALA A 343 -8.89 -23.83 -12.96
CA ALA A 343 -9.90 -23.80 -11.91
C ALA A 343 -11.29 -24.02 -12.50
N LYS A 344 -12.08 -24.94 -11.93
CA LYS A 344 -13.46 -25.24 -12.38
C LYS A 344 -14.34 -24.00 -12.55
N CYS A 345 -14.16 -22.95 -11.74
CA CYS A 345 -14.90 -21.71 -11.85
C CYS A 345 -14.76 -21.02 -13.22
N THR A 346 -13.67 -21.22 -13.96
CA THR A 346 -13.49 -20.65 -15.32
C THR A 346 -14.34 -21.34 -16.38
N ALA A 347 -14.76 -22.57 -16.14
CA ALA A 347 -15.63 -23.32 -17.06
C ALA A 347 -17.11 -22.92 -16.93
N PHE A 348 -17.48 -22.16 -15.89
CA PHE A 348 -18.87 -21.75 -15.62
C PHE A 348 -19.22 -20.37 -16.19
N ASN A 349 -18.53 -19.99 -17.26
CA ASN A 349 -18.87 -18.82 -18.05
C ASN A 349 -19.12 -19.26 -19.50
N ASP A 350 -20.33 -19.70 -19.80
CA ASP A 350 -20.75 -20.05 -21.15
C ASP A 350 -21.73 -18.99 -21.70
N PRO A 351 -21.44 -18.35 -22.84
CA PRO A 351 -22.37 -17.44 -23.51
C PRO A 351 -23.73 -18.07 -23.89
N VAL A 352 -23.83 -19.40 -23.97
CA VAL A 352 -25.09 -20.09 -24.27
C VAL A 352 -25.93 -20.42 -23.02
N ASP A 353 -25.39 -20.18 -21.82
CA ASP A 353 -26.13 -20.40 -20.59
C ASP A 353 -27.28 -19.39 -20.45
N ASN A 354 -28.46 -19.89 -20.07
CA ASN A 354 -29.65 -19.05 -19.83
C ASN A 354 -29.77 -18.58 -18.37
N TYR A 355 -28.69 -18.59 -17.60
CA TYR A 355 -28.72 -18.10 -16.22
C TYR A 355 -28.85 -16.58 -16.19
N ASP A 356 -29.71 -16.06 -15.32
CA ASP A 356 -29.89 -14.60 -15.13
C ASP A 356 -28.59 -13.90 -14.72
N ILE A 357 -27.74 -14.60 -13.98
CA ILE A 357 -26.39 -14.19 -13.62
C ILE A 357 -25.48 -15.38 -13.91
N SER A 358 -24.40 -15.16 -14.65
CA SER A 358 -23.43 -16.21 -14.96
C SER A 358 -22.98 -16.94 -13.68
N LEU A 359 -22.95 -18.27 -13.74
CA LEU A 359 -22.52 -19.13 -12.62
C LEU A 359 -21.11 -18.76 -12.14
N PHE A 360 -20.24 -18.28 -13.04
CA PHE A 360 -18.96 -17.69 -12.67
C PHE A 360 -19.11 -16.63 -11.57
N HIS A 361 -20.02 -15.65 -11.74
CA HIS A 361 -20.21 -14.59 -10.75
C HIS A 361 -20.76 -15.13 -9.42
N MET A 362 -21.72 -16.07 -9.47
CA MET A 362 -22.27 -16.69 -8.26
C MET A 362 -21.20 -17.42 -7.44
N ILE A 363 -20.36 -18.23 -8.10
CA ILE A 363 -19.23 -18.92 -7.46
C ILE A 363 -18.23 -17.91 -6.90
N ARG A 364 -17.96 -16.82 -7.63
CA ARG A 364 -17.06 -15.76 -7.18
C ARG A 364 -17.59 -15.03 -5.95
N PHE A 365 -18.89 -14.75 -5.86
CA PHE A 365 -19.48 -14.20 -4.64
C PHE A 365 -19.25 -15.15 -3.46
N LEU A 366 -19.63 -16.43 -3.60
CA LEU A 366 -19.45 -17.44 -2.55
C LEU A 366 -18.00 -17.52 -2.05
N HIS A 367 -17.02 -17.67 -2.96
CA HIS A 367 -15.60 -17.79 -2.60
C HIS A 367 -15.01 -16.52 -1.96
N LEU A 368 -15.66 -15.37 -2.11
CA LEU A 368 -15.16 -14.09 -1.61
C LEU A 368 -15.94 -13.56 -0.40
N MET A 369 -17.05 -14.21 -0.03
CA MET A 369 -17.89 -13.78 1.09
C MET A 369 -17.09 -13.66 2.40
N ASP A 370 -16.24 -14.63 2.73
CA ASP A 370 -15.37 -14.57 3.91
C ASP A 370 -13.96 -14.03 3.59
N SER A 371 -13.54 -14.14 2.34
CA SER A 371 -12.14 -14.01 1.94
C SER A 371 -11.81 -12.72 1.16
N CYS A 372 -12.78 -11.85 0.89
CA CYS A 372 -12.51 -10.60 0.17
C CYS A 372 -11.70 -9.62 1.03
N VAL A 373 -10.47 -9.34 0.64
CA VAL A 373 -9.62 -8.32 1.30
C VAL A 373 -10.01 -6.87 0.95
N GLY A 374 -10.87 -6.63 -0.04
CA GLY A 374 -11.29 -5.28 -0.43
C GLY A 374 -10.18 -4.43 -1.10
N CYS A 375 -9.23 -5.06 -1.80
CA CYS A 375 -8.08 -4.37 -2.41
C CYS A 375 -8.40 -3.54 -3.67
N GLY A 376 -9.60 -3.66 -4.25
CA GLY A 376 -10.03 -2.87 -5.40
C GLY A 376 -9.58 -3.40 -6.77
N GLN A 377 -8.52 -4.20 -6.84
CA GLN A 377 -7.87 -4.57 -8.10
C GLN A 377 -8.80 -5.20 -9.14
N CYS A 378 -9.85 -5.90 -8.70
CA CYS A 378 -10.85 -6.46 -9.62
C CYS A 378 -11.67 -5.40 -10.37
N SER A 379 -11.99 -4.28 -9.72
CA SER A 379 -12.59 -3.12 -10.39
C SER A 379 -11.57 -2.43 -11.29
N ASP A 380 -10.35 -2.25 -10.81
CA ASP A 380 -9.29 -1.51 -11.52
C ASP A 380 -8.96 -2.12 -12.90
N VAL A 381 -9.13 -3.43 -13.07
CA VAL A 381 -8.85 -4.15 -14.34
C VAL A 381 -10.09 -4.50 -15.15
N CYS A 382 -11.29 -4.07 -14.74
CA CYS A 382 -12.50 -4.41 -15.47
C CYS A 382 -12.64 -3.53 -16.73
N PRO A 383 -12.59 -4.08 -17.96
CA PRO A 383 -12.70 -3.28 -19.18
C PRO A 383 -14.12 -2.76 -19.45
N ALA A 384 -15.11 -3.22 -18.67
CA ALA A 384 -16.50 -2.78 -18.75
C ALA A 384 -16.89 -1.88 -17.57
N ASP A 385 -15.90 -1.39 -16.81
CA ASP A 385 -16.09 -0.49 -15.65
C ASP A 385 -17.06 -1.01 -14.58
N ILE A 386 -17.22 -2.33 -14.47
CA ILE A 386 -18.07 -2.96 -13.46
C ILE A 386 -17.43 -2.71 -12.08
N PRO A 387 -18.17 -2.19 -11.08
CA PRO A 387 -17.66 -1.91 -9.74
C PRO A 387 -17.53 -3.19 -8.89
N LEU A 388 -16.79 -4.18 -9.40
CA LEU A 388 -16.67 -5.54 -8.84
C LEU A 388 -16.25 -5.54 -7.37
N ALA A 389 -15.32 -4.67 -6.95
CA ALA A 389 -14.90 -4.57 -5.56
C ALA A 389 -16.07 -4.19 -4.64
N ARG A 390 -16.92 -3.23 -5.06
CA ARG A 390 -18.12 -2.84 -4.33
C ARG A 390 -19.13 -3.99 -4.31
N LEU A 391 -19.39 -4.63 -5.45
CA LEU A 391 -20.30 -5.78 -5.55
C LEU A 391 -19.86 -6.93 -4.64
N TYR A 392 -18.59 -7.33 -4.66
CA TYR A 392 -18.08 -8.39 -3.79
C TYR A 392 -18.15 -7.99 -2.31
N ARG A 393 -17.86 -6.73 -1.96
CA ARG A 393 -17.97 -6.26 -0.58
C ARG A 393 -19.41 -6.15 -0.08
N LYS A 394 -20.41 -5.97 -0.95
CA LYS A 394 -21.83 -6.05 -0.54
C LYS A 394 -22.19 -7.40 0.08
N PHE A 395 -21.64 -8.50 -0.44
CA PHE A 395 -21.82 -9.83 0.14
C PHE A 395 -20.82 -10.13 1.26
N ALA A 396 -19.57 -9.67 1.09
CA ALA A 396 -18.52 -9.99 2.04
C ALA A 396 -18.59 -9.22 3.36
N ASN A 397 -19.07 -7.97 3.36
CA ASN A 397 -19.24 -7.16 4.57
C ASN A 397 -20.15 -7.87 5.59
N PRO A 398 -21.44 -8.15 5.30
CA PRO A 398 -22.35 -8.75 6.29
C PRO A 398 -21.86 -10.12 6.74
N MET A 399 -21.29 -10.93 5.83
CA MET A 399 -20.77 -12.24 6.18
C MET A 399 -19.56 -12.17 7.12
N GLN A 400 -18.59 -11.30 6.83
CA GLN A 400 -17.42 -11.10 7.70
C GLN A 400 -17.82 -10.55 9.07
N ASP A 401 -18.81 -9.65 9.10
CA ASP A 401 -19.35 -9.07 10.32
C ASP A 401 -20.09 -10.15 11.15
N GLU A 402 -20.92 -10.99 10.52
CA GLU A 402 -21.64 -12.12 11.16
C GLU A 402 -20.69 -13.19 11.72
N LEU A 403 -19.65 -13.54 10.97
CA LEU A 403 -18.65 -14.54 11.37
C LEU A 403 -17.57 -13.98 12.31
N ASN A 404 -17.63 -12.67 12.62
CA ASN A 404 -16.60 -11.92 13.34
C ASN A 404 -15.20 -12.22 12.78
N TYR A 405 -15.05 -12.21 11.45
CA TYR A 405 -13.84 -12.65 10.74
C TYR A 405 -13.28 -11.52 9.88
N VAL A 406 -12.14 -10.96 10.30
CA VAL A 406 -11.43 -9.96 9.50
C VAL A 406 -10.42 -10.66 8.59
N THR A 407 -10.77 -10.79 7.31
CA THR A 407 -9.95 -11.47 6.29
C THR A 407 -8.48 -11.04 6.36
N GLY A 408 -7.58 -12.02 6.44
CA GLY A 408 -6.13 -11.82 6.51
C GLY A 408 -5.59 -11.17 7.79
N MET A 409 -6.43 -10.79 8.75
CA MET A 409 -6.00 -10.34 10.09
C MET A 409 -6.25 -11.40 11.17
N ASP A 410 -7.24 -12.25 10.94
CA ASP A 410 -7.50 -13.43 11.77
C ASP A 410 -6.53 -14.57 11.43
N ASP A 411 -6.31 -15.50 12.37
CA ASP A 411 -5.46 -16.69 12.17
C ASP A 411 -6.26 -17.95 11.84
N ARG A 412 -7.58 -17.93 12.12
CA ARG A 412 -8.50 -19.03 11.75
C ARG A 412 -8.46 -19.30 10.25
N THR A 413 -8.68 -20.56 9.90
CA THR A 413 -8.99 -20.97 8.53
C THR A 413 -10.16 -20.13 8.00
N PRO A 414 -10.16 -19.72 6.72
CA PRO A 414 -11.31 -19.01 6.16
C PRO A 414 -12.59 -19.83 6.40
N PRO A 415 -13.63 -19.27 7.02
CA PRO A 415 -14.80 -20.03 7.45
C PRO A 415 -15.44 -20.93 6.40
N PHE A 416 -15.49 -20.53 5.12
CA PHE A 416 -16.03 -21.37 4.05
C PHE A 416 -15.02 -22.36 3.46
N PHE A 417 -13.75 -22.24 3.84
CA PHE A 417 -12.72 -23.22 3.55
C PHE A 417 -12.66 -24.30 4.65
N GLU A 418 -13.05 -23.98 5.87
CA GLU A 418 -13.18 -24.90 7.00
C GLU A 418 -14.47 -25.72 6.89
N ILE A 419 -14.61 -26.59 5.88
CA ILE A 419 -15.66 -27.61 5.93
C ILE A 419 -15.19 -28.71 6.88
N LYS A 420 -15.49 -28.58 8.18
CA LYS A 420 -15.53 -29.73 9.08
C LYS A 420 -16.77 -30.55 8.70
N LEU A 421 -16.55 -31.68 8.04
CA LEU A 421 -17.58 -32.66 7.70
C LEU A 421 -18.32 -33.22 8.95
N GLU A 422 -17.78 -32.99 10.14
CA GLU A 422 -18.24 -33.53 11.42
C GLU A 422 -19.47 -32.79 11.99
N GLU A 423 -19.81 -31.60 11.49
CA GLU A 423 -20.93 -30.79 12.01
C GLU A 423 -22.24 -30.93 11.19
N VAL A 424 -22.25 -31.80 10.17
CA VAL A 424 -23.42 -32.03 9.29
C VAL A 424 -23.97 -33.47 9.43
N GLN A 425 -23.74 -34.15 10.56
CA GLN A 425 -24.31 -35.47 10.85
C GLN A 425 -25.44 -35.43 11.86
#